data_AF-A0A2K6U8C6-F1
#
_entry.id   AF-A0A2K6U8C6-F1
#
_cell.length_a   1.000
_cell.length_b   1.000
_cell.length_c   1.000
_cell.angle_alpha   90.00
_cell.angle_beta   90.00
_cell.angle_gamma   90.00
#
_symmetry.space_group_name_H-M   'P 1'
#
loop_
_entity.id
_entity.type
_entity.pdbx_description
1 polymer ?
#
loop_
_entity_poly.entity_id
_entity_poly.type
_entity_poly.pdbx_seq_one_letter_code
_entity_poly.pdbx_strand_id
1 'polypeptide(L)'
;MGTPQKDVIIKSDAPDTLLLDKHADYIASYGSKKDDYEYCMSEYLRMSGIYWGLTVMDLMGQLHRMNREEILAFIKSCQHECGGISASIGHDPHLLYTLSAVQILTLYDSINVIDVNKVVEYVKSLQKEDGSFAGDIWGPTKQLV
;
A
#
# COMPACT_ATOMS: atom_id res chain seq x y z
N MET A 1 -17.25 40.44 -2.74
CA MET A 1 -17.91 39.14 -2.48
C MET A 1 -16.86 38.22 -1.89
N GLY A 2 -17.04 37.74 -0.66
CA GLY A 2 -16.07 36.84 -0.01
C GLY A 2 -16.17 35.42 -0.55
N THR A 3 -15.04 34.72 -0.62
CA THR A 3 -14.96 33.31 -1.02
C THR A 3 -15.81 32.46 -0.06
N PRO A 4 -16.68 31.56 -0.53
CA PRO A 4 -17.43 30.69 0.36
C PRO A 4 -16.48 29.79 1.16
N GLN A 5 -16.68 29.73 2.48
CA GLN A 5 -15.99 28.79 3.34
C GLN A 5 -16.37 27.36 2.91
N LYS A 6 -15.38 26.57 2.49
CA LYS A 6 -15.59 25.15 2.18
C LYS A 6 -15.63 24.39 3.49
N ASP A 7 -16.81 23.95 3.87
CA ASP A 7 -17.04 23.10 5.04
C ASP A 7 -18.10 22.05 4.75
N VAL A 8 -18.12 20.97 5.52
CA VAL A 8 -19.09 19.87 5.40
C VAL A 8 -20.08 19.93 6.55
N ILE A 9 -21.38 19.76 6.25
CA ILE A 9 -22.42 19.67 7.27
C ILE A 9 -22.69 18.19 7.56
N ILE A 10 -22.37 17.74 8.77
CA ILE A 10 -22.67 16.38 9.23
C ILE A 10 -24.18 16.28 9.47
N LYS A 11 -24.83 15.28 8.88
CA LYS A 11 -26.26 15.04 9.07
C LYS A 11 -26.54 14.59 10.51
N SER A 12 -27.73 14.92 11.02
CA SER A 12 -28.15 14.55 12.38
C SER A 12 -28.28 13.03 12.60
N ASP A 13 -28.40 12.24 11.53
CA ASP A 13 -28.49 10.78 11.54
C ASP A 13 -27.15 10.09 11.19
N ALA A 14 -26.03 10.84 11.18
CA ALA A 14 -24.72 10.27 10.94
C ALA A 14 -24.30 9.29 12.06
N PRO A 15 -23.54 8.23 11.75
CA PRO A 15 -23.01 7.32 12.75
C PRO A 15 -22.16 8.06 13.80
N ASP A 16 -22.43 7.79 15.09
CA ASP A 16 -21.76 8.37 16.25
C ASP A 16 -21.01 7.32 17.09
N THR A 17 -21.00 6.07 16.63
CA THR A 17 -20.38 4.92 17.31
C THR A 17 -19.37 4.22 16.38
N LEU A 18 -18.32 3.67 16.97
CA LEU A 18 -17.30 2.92 16.23
C LEU A 18 -17.81 1.50 15.89
N LEU A 19 -17.89 1.19 14.60
CA LEU A 19 -18.47 -0.07 14.10
C LEU A 19 -17.37 -1.07 13.70
N LEU A 20 -16.52 -1.46 14.65
CA LEU A 20 -15.32 -2.29 14.42
C LEU A 20 -15.59 -3.55 13.58
N ASP A 21 -16.60 -4.34 13.96
CA ASP A 21 -16.92 -5.58 13.26
C ASP A 21 -17.29 -5.34 11.79
N LYS A 22 -18.06 -4.27 11.52
CA LYS A 22 -18.42 -3.89 10.15
C LYS A 22 -17.21 -3.48 9.33
N HIS A 23 -16.24 -2.79 9.93
CA HIS A 23 -14.99 -2.42 9.26
C HIS A 23 -14.14 -3.65 8.95
N ALA A 24 -13.98 -4.57 9.92
CA ALA A 24 -13.21 -5.80 9.73
C ALA A 24 -13.84 -6.70 8.65
N ASP A 25 -15.16 -6.85 8.67
CA ASP A 25 -15.90 -7.64 7.68
C ASP A 25 -15.79 -7.05 6.28
N TYR A 26 -15.89 -5.73 6.16
CA TYR A 26 -15.72 -5.03 4.89
C TYR A 26 -14.33 -5.31 4.29
N ILE A 27 -13.25 -5.11 5.06
CA ILE A 27 -11.88 -5.32 4.58
C ILE A 27 -11.60 -6.80 4.28
N ALA A 28 -12.05 -7.73 5.12
CA ALA A 28 -11.90 -9.16 4.87
C ALA A 28 -12.61 -9.60 3.58
N SER A 29 -13.78 -9.02 3.29
CA SER A 29 -14.52 -9.33 2.06
C SER A 29 -13.85 -8.78 0.79
N TYR A 30 -13.13 -7.66 0.90
CA TYR A 30 -12.49 -6.98 -0.23
C TYR A 30 -11.48 -7.89 -0.96
N GLY A 31 -10.75 -8.74 -0.23
CA GLY A 31 -9.79 -9.68 -0.82
C GLY A 31 -10.41 -10.85 -1.60
N SER A 32 -11.72 -11.10 -1.43
CA SER A 32 -12.42 -12.23 -2.07
C SER A 32 -13.07 -11.87 -3.42
N LYS A 33 -13.21 -10.59 -3.74
CA LYS A 33 -13.86 -10.11 -4.97
C LYS A 33 -12.84 -9.81 -6.07
N LYS A 34 -12.17 -10.84 -6.57
CA LYS A 34 -11.07 -10.72 -7.54
C LYS A 34 -11.53 -10.35 -8.96
N ASP A 35 -12.82 -10.47 -9.27
CA ASP A 35 -13.40 -10.22 -10.60
C ASP A 35 -14.00 -8.82 -10.76
N ASP A 36 -13.79 -7.90 -9.81
CA ASP A 36 -14.40 -6.57 -9.84
C ASP A 36 -13.61 -5.59 -10.73
N TYR A 37 -14.31 -4.72 -11.45
CA TYR A 37 -13.73 -3.69 -12.31
C TYR A 37 -12.80 -2.74 -11.52
N GLU A 38 -13.15 -2.46 -10.26
CA GLU A 38 -12.33 -1.67 -9.34
C GLU A 38 -10.98 -2.36 -9.02
N TYR A 39 -10.94 -3.70 -8.99
CA TYR A 39 -9.72 -4.45 -8.74
C TYR A 39 -8.70 -4.24 -9.87
N CYS A 40 -9.17 -4.27 -11.12
CA CYS A 40 -8.36 -3.98 -12.30
C CYS A 40 -7.93 -2.51 -12.33
N MET A 41 -8.87 -1.58 -12.06
CA MET A 41 -8.56 -0.15 -12.17
C MET A 41 -7.62 0.38 -11.09
N SER A 42 -7.59 -0.25 -9.92
CA SER A 42 -6.68 0.12 -8.82
C SER A 42 -5.36 -0.65 -8.82
N GLU A 43 -5.06 -1.43 -9.87
CA GLU A 43 -3.88 -2.29 -9.92
C GLU A 43 -2.56 -1.52 -9.73
N TYR A 44 -2.48 -0.29 -10.27
CA TYR A 44 -1.32 0.59 -10.11
C TYR A 44 -1.08 1.08 -8.66
N LEU A 45 -1.98 0.78 -7.71
CA LEU A 45 -1.82 1.10 -6.28
C LEU A 45 -1.91 -0.16 -5.39
N ARG A 46 -1.93 -1.36 -5.99
CA ARG A 46 -2.30 -2.59 -5.29
C ARG A 46 -1.46 -2.87 -4.06
N MET A 47 -0.13 -2.73 -4.14
CA MET A 47 0.76 -2.89 -2.98
C MET A 47 0.38 -1.99 -1.80
N SER A 48 0.09 -0.71 -2.07
CA SER A 48 -0.36 0.24 -1.03
C SER A 48 -1.75 -0.09 -0.51
N GLY A 49 -2.67 -0.54 -1.38
CA GLY A 49 -3.99 -1.02 -0.99
C GLY A 49 -3.93 -2.21 -0.02
N ILE A 50 -3.07 -3.18 -0.29
CA ILE A 50 -2.82 -4.31 0.61
C ILE A 50 -2.26 -3.81 1.95
N TYR A 51 -1.30 -2.88 1.92
CA TYR A 51 -0.74 -2.29 3.15
C TYR A 51 -1.83 -1.63 4.00
N TRP A 52 -2.72 -0.84 3.42
CA TRP A 52 -3.82 -0.20 4.17
C TRP A 52 -4.75 -1.24 4.79
N GLY A 53 -5.17 -2.24 4.00
CA GLY A 53 -6.06 -3.30 4.45
C GLY A 53 -5.44 -4.14 5.58
N LEU A 54 -4.17 -4.51 5.47
CA LEU A 54 -3.49 -5.28 6.51
C LEU A 54 -3.25 -4.47 7.77
N THR A 55 -2.81 -3.22 7.64
CA THR A 55 -2.53 -2.36 8.79
C THR A 55 -3.79 -2.10 9.60
N VAL A 56 -4.92 -1.79 8.95
CA VAL A 56 -6.18 -1.58 9.69
C VAL A 56 -6.67 -2.87 10.33
N MET A 57 -6.51 -4.02 9.68
CA MET A 57 -6.86 -5.30 10.27
C MET A 57 -5.99 -5.64 11.47
N ASP A 58 -4.70 -5.31 11.44
CA ASP A 58 -3.80 -5.48 12.58
C ASP A 58 -4.14 -4.55 13.74
N LEU A 59 -4.43 -3.27 13.45
CA LEU A 59 -4.92 -2.31 14.45
C LEU A 59 -6.23 -2.77 15.12
N MET A 60 -7.08 -3.52 14.42
CA MET A 60 -8.30 -4.12 14.96
C MET A 60 -8.08 -5.50 15.63
N GLY A 61 -6.85 -6.03 15.65
CA GLY A 61 -6.55 -7.39 16.16
C GLY A 61 -7.09 -8.53 15.28
N GLN A 62 -7.39 -8.24 14.02
CA GLN A 62 -8.05 -9.12 13.05
C GLN A 62 -7.14 -9.54 11.89
N LEU A 63 -5.83 -9.28 11.96
CA LEU A 63 -4.87 -9.59 10.89
C LEU A 63 -4.90 -11.07 10.46
N HIS A 64 -5.19 -11.98 11.39
CA HIS A 64 -5.30 -13.42 11.15
C HIS A 64 -6.41 -13.81 10.14
N ARG A 65 -7.36 -12.93 9.85
CA ARG A 65 -8.41 -13.13 8.84
C ARG A 65 -7.91 -12.93 7.40
N MET A 66 -6.70 -12.39 7.21
CA MET A 66 -6.14 -12.05 5.92
C MET A 66 -5.25 -13.19 5.38
N ASN A 67 -5.23 -13.38 4.06
CA ASN A 67 -4.47 -14.47 3.43
C ASN A 67 -2.96 -14.16 3.36
N ARG A 68 -2.24 -14.47 4.44
CA ARG A 68 -0.80 -14.23 4.58
C ARG A 68 0.00 -14.83 3.42
N GLU A 69 -0.20 -16.11 3.11
CA GLU A 69 0.65 -16.82 2.13
C GLU A 69 0.52 -16.23 0.72
N GLU A 70 -0.71 -15.92 0.29
CA GLU A 70 -0.96 -15.29 -1.00
C GLU A 70 -0.29 -13.90 -1.08
N ILE A 71 -0.36 -13.12 0.00
CA ILE A 71 0.23 -11.79 0.05
C ILE A 71 1.75 -11.84 0.01
N LEU A 72 2.37 -12.76 0.76
CA LEU A 72 3.83 -12.94 0.74
C LEU A 72 4.32 -13.37 -0.65
N ALA A 73 3.59 -14.27 -1.31
CA ALA A 73 3.90 -14.69 -2.68
C ALA A 73 3.78 -13.53 -3.68
N PHE A 74 2.74 -12.70 -3.55
CA PHE A 74 2.55 -11.50 -4.36
C PHE A 74 3.67 -10.46 -4.17
N ILE A 75 4.08 -10.19 -2.93
CA ILE A 75 5.17 -9.24 -2.66
C ILE A 75 6.46 -9.73 -3.30
N LYS A 76 6.77 -11.02 -3.15
CA LYS A 76 7.97 -11.61 -3.74
C LYS A 76 8.00 -11.49 -5.25
N SER A 77 6.87 -11.67 -5.94
CA SER A 77 6.80 -11.55 -7.40
C SER A 77 6.86 -10.11 -7.91
N CYS A 78 6.68 -9.12 -7.03
CA CYS A 78 6.78 -7.69 -7.37
C CYS A 78 8.19 -7.11 -7.17
N GLN A 79 9.15 -7.86 -6.61
CA GLN A 79 10.53 -7.38 -6.48
C GLN A 79 11.29 -7.50 -7.82
N HIS A 80 11.87 -6.38 -8.27
CA HIS A 80 12.66 -6.31 -9.49
C HIS A 80 14.14 -6.62 -9.24
N GLU A 81 14.88 -6.90 -10.32
CA GLU A 81 16.31 -7.20 -10.22
C GLU A 81 17.13 -6.06 -9.59
N CYS A 82 16.70 -4.81 -9.81
CA CYS A 82 17.29 -3.61 -9.22
C CYS A 82 17.03 -3.47 -7.72
N GLY A 83 16.14 -4.28 -7.15
CA GLY A 83 15.79 -4.32 -5.72
C GLY A 83 14.53 -3.58 -5.34
N GLY A 84 14.08 -2.62 -6.17
CA GLY A 84 12.81 -1.93 -5.98
C GLY A 84 11.62 -2.85 -6.18
N ILE A 85 10.49 -2.48 -5.58
CA ILE A 85 9.25 -3.25 -5.63
C ILE A 85 8.17 -2.42 -6.33
N SER A 86 7.39 -3.06 -7.20
CA SER A 86 6.31 -2.44 -7.96
C SER A 86 4.95 -2.53 -7.26
N ALA A 87 3.96 -1.79 -7.77
CA ALA A 87 2.59 -1.82 -7.26
C ALA A 87 1.90 -3.17 -7.48
N SER A 88 2.15 -3.77 -8.64
CA SER A 88 1.64 -5.08 -9.08
C SER A 88 2.67 -5.74 -10.00
N ILE A 89 2.41 -6.99 -10.37
CA ILE A 89 3.25 -7.77 -11.28
C ILE A 89 3.24 -7.11 -12.66
N GLY A 90 4.42 -6.89 -13.23
CA GLY A 90 4.57 -6.25 -14.55
C GLY A 90 4.56 -4.72 -14.53
N HIS A 91 4.39 -4.09 -13.36
CA HIS A 91 4.55 -2.63 -13.19
C HIS A 91 6.00 -2.27 -12.83
N ASP A 92 6.37 -1.00 -13.02
CA ASP A 92 7.69 -0.49 -12.67
C ASP A 92 7.90 -0.38 -11.15
N PRO A 93 9.14 -0.59 -10.66
CA PRO A 93 9.46 -0.44 -9.25
C PRO A 93 9.48 1.04 -8.84
N HIS A 94 8.95 1.33 -7.66
CA HIS A 94 8.90 2.69 -7.12
C HIS A 94 9.10 2.68 -5.60
N LEU A 95 9.67 3.76 -5.05
CA LEU A 95 9.96 3.90 -3.62
C LEU A 95 8.69 3.78 -2.75
N LEU A 96 7.56 4.28 -3.24
CA LEU A 96 6.24 4.17 -2.58
C LEU A 96 5.83 2.70 -2.34
N TYR A 97 5.89 1.86 -3.37
CA TYR A 97 5.47 0.46 -3.25
C TYR A 97 6.54 -0.40 -2.55
N THR A 98 7.81 0.00 -2.66
CA THR A 98 8.90 -0.57 -1.86
C THR A 98 8.67 -0.36 -0.37
N LEU A 99 8.27 0.85 0.04
CA LEU A 99 7.88 1.14 1.42
C LEU A 99 6.68 0.30 1.85
N SER A 100 5.58 0.31 1.08
CA SER A 100 4.38 -0.47 1.42
C SER A 100 4.68 -1.96 1.59
N ALA A 101 5.49 -2.55 0.70
CA ALA A 101 5.90 -3.94 0.79
C ALA A 101 6.72 -4.23 2.07
N VAL A 102 7.71 -3.41 2.39
CA VAL A 102 8.52 -3.56 3.62
C VAL A 102 7.66 -3.45 4.87
N GLN A 103 6.69 -2.53 4.90
CA GLN A 103 5.74 -2.41 6.01
C GLN A 103 4.88 -3.67 6.17
N ILE A 104 4.34 -4.22 5.07
CA ILE A 104 3.56 -5.47 5.11
C ILE A 104 4.42 -6.63 5.64
N LEU A 105 5.65 -6.77 5.14
CA LEU A 105 6.55 -7.82 5.60
C LEU A 105 6.95 -7.64 7.08
N THR A 106 6.99 -6.40 7.58
CA THR A 106 7.20 -6.11 8.99
C THR A 106 6.01 -6.54 9.84
N LEU A 107 4.78 -6.24 9.41
CA LEU A 107 3.54 -6.71 10.09
C LEU A 107 3.52 -8.25 10.22
N TYR A 108 4.05 -8.96 9.23
CA TYR A 108 4.11 -10.42 9.23
C TYR A 108 5.40 -11.03 9.77
N ASP A 109 6.35 -10.22 10.27
CA ASP A 109 7.70 -10.67 10.68
C ASP A 109 8.36 -11.59 9.61
N SER A 110 8.30 -11.14 8.36
CA SER A 110 8.63 -11.95 7.16
C SER A 110 9.52 -11.20 6.17
N ILE A 111 10.37 -10.29 6.66
CA ILE A 111 11.22 -9.44 5.80
C ILE A 111 12.14 -10.23 4.85
N ASN A 112 12.49 -11.46 5.22
CA ASN A 112 13.36 -12.36 4.44
C ASN A 112 12.68 -12.95 3.18
N VAL A 113 11.41 -12.63 2.92
CA VAL A 113 10.71 -13.03 1.69
C VAL A 113 11.30 -12.35 0.45
N ILE A 114 11.91 -11.18 0.63
CA ILE A 114 12.56 -10.37 -0.41
C ILE A 114 14.07 -10.29 -0.20
N ASP A 115 14.81 -9.92 -1.25
CA ASP A 115 16.23 -9.58 -1.12
C ASP A 115 16.39 -8.18 -0.50
N VAL A 116 16.59 -8.14 0.82
CA VAL A 116 16.73 -6.91 1.60
C VAL A 116 17.95 -6.10 1.18
N ASN A 117 19.06 -6.75 0.83
CA ASN A 117 20.28 -6.05 0.41
C ASN A 117 20.03 -5.28 -0.89
N LYS A 118 19.31 -5.89 -1.84
CA LYS A 118 18.91 -5.19 -3.07
C LYS A 118 17.96 -4.04 -2.79
N VAL A 119 17.02 -4.17 -1.85
CA VAL A 119 16.17 -3.03 -1.43
C VAL A 119 17.02 -1.87 -0.92
N VAL A 120 18.01 -2.15 -0.07
CA VAL A 120 18.91 -1.13 0.47
C VAL A 120 19.69 -0.44 -0.65
N GLU A 121 20.23 -1.19 -1.61
CA GLU A 121 20.94 -0.62 -2.76
C GLU A 121 20.00 0.19 -3.67
N TYR A 122 18.76 -0.27 -3.89
CA TYR A 122 17.75 0.48 -4.64
C TYR A 122 17.46 1.84 -3.98
N VAL A 123 17.17 1.86 -2.68
CA VAL A 123 16.89 3.11 -1.95
C VAL A 123 18.10 4.06 -2.01
N LYS A 124 19.32 3.53 -1.78
CA LYS A 124 20.55 4.33 -1.89
C LYS A 124 20.75 4.91 -3.29
N SER A 125 20.45 4.15 -4.33
CA SER A 125 20.60 4.59 -5.72
C SER A 125 19.69 5.77 -6.09
N LEU A 126 18.62 6.00 -5.33
CA LEU A 126 17.65 7.06 -5.58
C LEU A 126 18.01 8.39 -4.91
N GLN A 127 19.00 8.40 -4.02
CA GLN A 127 19.49 9.62 -3.37
C GLN A 127 20.18 10.54 -4.39
N LYS A 128 19.88 11.84 -4.33
CA LYS A 128 20.47 12.88 -5.17
C LYS A 128 21.60 13.60 -4.44
N GLU A 129 22.40 14.36 -5.18
CA GLU A 129 23.54 15.12 -4.64
C GLU A 129 23.14 16.12 -3.54
N ASP A 130 21.91 16.65 -3.60
CA ASP A 130 21.34 17.57 -2.61
C ASP A 130 20.76 16.86 -1.36
N GLY A 131 20.83 15.52 -1.32
CA GLY A 131 20.31 14.69 -0.25
C GLY A 131 18.83 14.33 -0.38
N SER A 132 18.10 14.87 -1.37
CA SER A 132 16.73 14.44 -1.68
C SER A 132 16.70 13.02 -2.28
N PHE A 133 15.52 12.41 -2.35
CA PHE A 133 15.31 11.10 -2.97
C PHE A 133 14.30 11.20 -4.10
N ALA A 134 14.60 10.59 -5.25
CA ALA A 134 13.60 10.38 -6.29
C ALA A 134 12.68 9.20 -5.95
N GLY A 135 11.49 9.18 -6.56
CA GLY A 135 10.56 8.06 -6.43
C GLY A 135 11.00 6.82 -7.21
N ASP A 136 11.65 7.03 -8.36
CA ASP A 136 12.19 5.99 -9.23
C ASP A 136 13.33 6.57 -10.11
N ILE A 137 13.72 5.84 -11.16
CA ILE A 137 14.78 6.23 -12.10
C ILE A 137 14.44 7.47 -12.95
N TRP A 138 13.17 7.88 -13.02
CA TRP A 138 12.69 8.96 -13.88
C TRP A 138 12.68 10.34 -13.20
N GLY A 139 13.08 10.43 -11.93
CA GLY A 139 13.21 11.70 -11.20
C GLY A 139 11.96 12.04 -10.37
N PRO A 140 11.69 13.32 -10.02
CA PRO A 140 10.59 13.67 -9.14
C PRO A 140 9.25 13.57 -9.87
N THR A 141 8.68 12.37 -9.94
CA THR A 141 7.24 12.19 -10.12
C THR A 141 6.58 12.67 -8.83
N LYS A 142 6.26 13.96 -8.77
CA LYS A 142 5.04 14.38 -8.06
C LYS A 142 3.91 13.62 -8.76
N GLN A 143 3.59 12.43 -8.27
CA GLN A 143 2.36 11.75 -8.66
C GLN A 143 1.26 12.70 -8.21
N LEU A 144 0.74 13.48 -9.18
CA LEU A 144 -0.34 14.42 -8.96
C LEU A 144 -1.51 13.59 -8.47
N VAL A 145 -1.81 13.74 -7.18
CA VAL A 145 -3.09 13.36 -6.59
C VAL A 145 -4.15 14.34 -7.09
#